data_AF-A0A5J4V1M4-F1
#
_entry.id   AF-A0A5J4V1M4-F1
#
_cell.length_a   1.000
_cell.length_b   1.000
_cell.length_c   1.000
_cell.angle_alpha   90.00
_cell.angle_beta   90.00
_cell.angle_gamma   90.00
#
_symmetry.space_group_name_H-M   'P 1'
#
loop_
_entity.id
_entity.type
_entity.pdbx_description
1 polymer ?
#
loop_
_entity_poly.entity_id
_entity_poly.type
_entity_poly.pdbx_seq_one_letter_code
_entity_poly.pdbx_strand_id
1 'polypeptide(L)'
;MQYALMYPVRILQKTMKFKQVLVEEPIPEDTQDAKQERTKSQPGSLPQFPQIGKMQPRTRKVKRYVGTSPADPQGISMTLDDVPPYQLLVPPVTLEHVMSSLSKIHSSVNPNNVKLCVDWANKYKTE
;
A
#
# COMPACT_ATOMS: atom_id res chain seq x y z
N MET A 1 -36.07 -11.86 -36.65
CA MET A 1 -34.74 -12.47 -36.57
C MET A 1 -33.77 -11.40 -36.14
N GLN A 2 -33.30 -11.41 -34.90
CA GLN A 2 -32.41 -10.40 -34.34
C GLN A 2 -31.19 -11.11 -33.74
N TYR A 3 -30.02 -10.64 -34.16
CA TYR A 3 -28.72 -11.21 -33.90
C TYR A 3 -28.33 -11.08 -32.42
N ALA A 4 -27.98 -12.19 -31.78
CA ALA A 4 -27.21 -12.18 -30.54
C ALA A 4 -25.79 -12.66 -30.86
N LEU A 5 -24.93 -11.72 -31.23
CA LEU A 5 -23.48 -11.94 -31.27
C LEU A 5 -23.01 -12.03 -29.81
N MET A 6 -22.92 -13.26 -29.32
CA MET A 6 -22.29 -13.60 -28.05
C MET A 6 -20.78 -13.45 -28.24
N TYR A 7 -20.25 -12.24 -28.02
CA TYR A 7 -18.80 -12.03 -28.03
C TYR A 7 -18.19 -12.75 -26.82
N PRO A 8 -17.25 -13.69 -27.02
CA PRO A 8 -16.48 -14.21 -25.90
C PRO A 8 -15.57 -13.09 -25.39
N VAL A 9 -15.83 -12.61 -24.17
CA VAL A 9 -14.89 -11.78 -23.42
C VAL A 9 -13.66 -12.64 -23.13
N ARG A 10 -12.70 -12.64 -24.05
CA ARG A 10 -11.35 -13.13 -23.77
C ARG A 10 -10.74 -12.15 -22.79
N ILE A 11 -10.91 -12.41 -21.48
CA ILE A 11 -10.04 -11.83 -20.47
C ILE A 11 -8.66 -12.41 -20.79
N LEU A 12 -7.87 -11.71 -21.60
CA LEU A 12 -6.44 -11.96 -21.67
C LEU A 12 -5.93 -11.72 -20.25
N GLN A 13 -5.75 -12.79 -19.48
CA GLN A 13 -4.99 -12.74 -18.25
C GLN A 13 -3.56 -12.36 -18.66
N LYS A 14 -3.28 -11.05 -18.63
CA LYS A 14 -1.96 -10.52 -18.93
C LYS A 14 -1.05 -10.98 -17.80
N THR A 15 -0.20 -11.96 -18.10
CA THR A 15 0.89 -12.36 -17.22
C THR A 15 1.83 -11.18 -17.01
N MET A 16 2.21 -10.90 -15.77
CA MET A 16 3.18 -9.87 -15.40
C MET A 16 4.42 -10.54 -14.80
N LYS A 17 5.55 -9.83 -14.82
CA LYS A 17 6.75 -10.32 -14.12
C LYS A 17 6.78 -9.78 -12.70
N PHE A 18 7.03 -10.68 -11.76
CA PHE A 18 7.24 -10.36 -10.36
C PHE A 18 8.64 -10.77 -9.90
N LYS A 19 9.24 -9.96 -9.05
CA LYS A 19 10.51 -10.27 -8.39
C LYS A 19 10.27 -10.49 -6.91
N GLN A 20 10.88 -11.54 -6.37
CA GLN A 20 10.84 -11.81 -4.94
C GLN A 20 11.90 -10.96 -4.22
N VAL A 21 11.47 -10.21 -3.21
CA VAL A 21 12.31 -9.34 -2.39
C VAL A 21 12.16 -9.69 -0.91
N LEU A 22 13.23 -9.52 -0.15
CA LEU A 22 13.25 -9.75 1.28
C LEU A 22 13.05 -8.40 1.98
N VAL A 23 11.94 -8.25 2.70
CA VAL A 23 11.56 -7.01 3.39
C VAL A 23 11.69 -7.22 4.90
N GLU A 24 12.26 -6.25 5.60
CA GLU A 24 12.29 -6.24 7.06
C GLU A 24 11.03 -5.58 7.60
N GLU A 25 10.26 -6.33 8.39
CA GLU A 25 9.02 -5.87 8.99
C GLU A 25 9.10 -5.94 10.52
N PRO A 26 8.50 -4.97 11.25
CA PRO A 26 8.40 -5.06 12.70
C PRO A 26 7.54 -6.27 13.11
N ILE A 27 7.96 -6.98 14.15
CA ILE A 27 7.17 -8.07 14.73
C ILE A 27 6.02 -7.45 15.52
N PRO A 28 4.75 -7.80 15.24
CA PRO A 28 3.62 -7.36 16.05
C PRO A 28 3.75 -7.93 17.48
N GLU A 29 3.58 -7.08 18.49
CA GLU A 29 3.82 -7.38 19.91
C GLU A 29 2.87 -8.46 20.47
N ASP A 30 1.76 -8.77 19.79
CA ASP A 30 0.69 -9.67 20.26
C ASP A 30 1.05 -11.17 20.31
N THR A 31 2.31 -11.56 20.05
CA THR A 31 2.73 -12.98 20.08
C THR A 31 3.44 -13.37 21.38
N GLN A 32 3.48 -12.50 22.40
CA GLN A 32 4.23 -12.75 23.65
C GLN A 32 3.38 -12.74 24.92
N ASP A 33 2.31 -13.53 25.01
CA ASP A 33 1.61 -13.78 26.29
C ASP A 33 1.25 -15.27 26.51
N ALA A 34 2.14 -16.21 26.16
CA ALA A 34 1.93 -17.64 26.46
C ALA A 34 3.12 -18.35 27.09
N LYS A 35 4.16 -17.63 27.51
CA LYS A 35 5.23 -18.18 28.35
C LYS A 35 5.50 -17.26 29.54
N GLN A 36 4.51 -17.16 30.43
CA GLN A 36 4.73 -16.59 31.75
C GLN A 36 5.72 -17.48 32.50
N GLU A 37 6.86 -16.87 32.82
CA GLU A 37 7.98 -17.43 33.56
C GLU A 37 7.50 -18.03 34.89
N ARG A 38 7.79 -19.31 35.09
CA ARG A 38 7.71 -19.95 36.41
C ARG A 38 9.03 -19.73 37.14
N THR A 39 9.34 -18.49 37.49
CA THR A 39 10.47 -18.15 38.37
C THR A 39 10.00 -18.18 39.82
N LYS A 40 10.45 -19.20 40.57
CA LYS A 40 10.32 -19.30 42.03
C LYS A 40 10.84 -18.00 42.67
N SER A 41 9.97 -17.25 43.32
CA SER A 41 10.35 -16.12 44.17
C SER A 41 10.95 -16.63 45.49
N GLN A 42 12.19 -16.24 45.78
CA GLN A 42 12.70 -16.15 47.15
C GLN A 42 12.21 -14.83 47.79
N PRO A 43 11.80 -14.83 49.06
CA PRO A 43 11.39 -13.60 49.74
C PRO A 43 12.63 -12.84 50.27
N GLY A 44 12.88 -11.62 49.80
CA GLY A 44 13.90 -10.78 50.45
C GLY A 44 14.47 -9.57 49.71
N SER A 45 14.21 -9.33 48.42
CA SER A 45 14.78 -8.18 47.69
C SER A 45 13.73 -7.25 47.12
N LEU A 46 13.87 -5.96 47.39
CA LEU A 46 13.10 -4.86 46.80
C LEU A 46 13.10 -4.96 45.26
N PRO A 47 12.00 -4.61 44.57
CA PRO A 47 11.96 -4.65 43.12
C PRO A 47 12.90 -3.59 42.53
N GLN A 48 13.98 -4.03 41.89
CA GLN A 48 14.76 -3.20 40.99
C GLN A 48 13.88 -2.86 39.78
N PHE A 49 13.61 -1.57 39.57
CA PHE A 49 12.99 -1.12 38.32
C PHE A 49 13.91 -1.54 37.16
N PRO A 50 13.40 -2.27 36.14
CA PRO A 50 14.21 -2.63 34.99
C PRO A 50 14.64 -1.35 34.28
N GLN A 51 15.95 -1.22 34.04
CA GLN A 51 16.48 -0.15 33.20
C GLN A 51 15.80 -0.25 31.83
N ILE A 52 15.20 0.85 31.37
CA ILE A 52 14.61 0.95 30.03
C ILE A 52 15.78 0.93 29.03
N GLY A 53 16.30 -0.26 28.78
CA GLY A 53 17.23 -0.52 27.69
C GLY A 53 16.53 -0.16 26.39
N LYS A 54 17.28 0.42 25.44
CA LYS A 54 16.81 0.74 24.10
C LYS A 54 16.19 -0.54 23.48
N MET A 55 14.86 -0.70 23.55
CA MET A 55 14.17 -1.78 22.85
C MET A 55 14.36 -1.50 21.37
N GLN A 56 15.32 -2.18 20.76
CA GLN A 56 15.39 -2.22 19.31
C GLN A 56 14.14 -2.96 18.83
N PRO A 57 13.35 -2.37 17.91
CA PRO A 57 12.20 -3.05 17.36
C PRO A 57 12.70 -4.34 16.72
N ARG A 58 12.20 -5.49 17.20
CA ARG A 58 12.54 -6.78 16.59
C ARG A 58 11.94 -6.79 15.20
N THR A 59 12.78 -6.91 14.18
CA THR A 59 12.34 -7.06 12.79
C THR A 59 12.43 -8.52 12.37
N ARG A 60 11.51 -8.95 11.50
CA ARG A 60 11.55 -10.24 10.81
C ARG A 60 11.73 -10.00 9.31
N LYS A 61 12.46 -10.90 8.66
CA LYS A 61 12.66 -10.88 7.21
C LYS A 61 11.53 -11.66 6.54
N VAL A 62 10.67 -10.98 5.79
CA VAL A 62 9.51 -11.56 5.08
C VAL A 62 9.76 -11.51 3.58
N LYS A 63 9.42 -12.59 2.88
CA LYS A 63 9.49 -12.67 1.43
C LYS A 63 8.23 -12.03 0.82
N ARG A 64 8.41 -11.04 -0.04
CA ARG A 64 7.34 -10.37 -0.79
C ARG A 64 7.60 -10.36 -2.28
N TYR A 65 6.56 -10.19 -3.09
CA TYR A 65 6.63 -10.08 -4.55
C TYR A 65 6.34 -8.65 -4.98
N VAL A 66 7.21 -8.07 -5.81
CA VAL A 66 7.04 -6.74 -6.39
C VAL A 66 6.95 -6.85 -7.91
N GLY A 67 6.08 -6.04 -8.53
CA GLY A 67 6.04 -5.95 -9.98
C GLY A 67 7.38 -5.47 -10.53
N THR A 68 7.90 -6.13 -11.56
CA THR A 68 9.17 -5.77 -12.20
C THR A 68 8.99 -5.64 -13.71
N SER A 69 10.03 -5.10 -14.37
CA SER A 69 10.08 -5.01 -15.82
C SER A 69 9.99 -6.39 -16.47
N PRO A 70 9.27 -6.54 -17.60
CA PRO A 70 9.30 -7.78 -18.40
C PRO A 70 10.71 -8.20 -18.82
N ALA A 71 11.67 -7.27 -18.88
CA ALA A 71 13.05 -7.54 -19.24
C ALA A 71 13.92 -8.02 -18.06
N ASP A 72 13.41 -8.02 -16.82
CA ASP A 72 14.18 -8.45 -15.66
C ASP A 72 14.49 -9.97 -15.74
N PRO A 73 15.77 -10.38 -15.74
CA PRO A 73 16.16 -11.78 -15.80
C PRO A 73 15.80 -12.57 -14.53
N GLN A 74 15.60 -11.89 -13.40
CA GLN A 74 15.18 -12.52 -12.14
C GLN A 74 13.66 -12.51 -11.94
N GLY A 75 12.91 -11.97 -12.91
CA GLY A 75 11.46 -11.86 -12.83
C GLY A 75 10.77 -13.18 -13.19
N ILE A 76 9.86 -13.62 -12.33
CA ILE A 76 9.00 -14.78 -12.52
C ILE A 76 7.70 -14.32 -13.17
N SER A 77 7.30 -14.95 -14.28
CA SER A 77 6.05 -14.64 -14.96
C SER A 77 4.89 -15.32 -14.24
N MET A 78 3.96 -14.54 -13.71
CA MET A 78 2.75 -15.01 -13.04
C MET A 78 1.63 -13.98 -13.21
N THR A 79 0.39 -14.37 -12.95
CA THR A 79 -0.73 -13.42 -12.91
C THR A 79 -0.79 -12.77 -11.52
N LEU A 80 -1.50 -11.64 -11.41
CA LEU A 80 -1.69 -10.98 -10.12
C LEU A 80 -2.49 -11.87 -9.14
N ASP A 81 -3.39 -12.70 -9.67
CA ASP A 81 -4.22 -13.62 -8.88
C ASP A 81 -3.41 -14.77 -8.25
N ASP A 82 -2.24 -15.09 -8.82
CA ASP A 82 -1.34 -16.11 -8.29
C ASP A 82 -0.55 -15.63 -7.05
N VAL A 83 -0.51 -14.32 -6.80
CA VAL A 83 0.24 -13.73 -5.68
C VAL A 83 -0.71 -13.50 -4.50
N PRO A 84 -0.50 -14.14 -3.34
CA PRO A 84 -1.31 -13.86 -2.16
C PRO A 84 -1.22 -12.37 -1.76
N PRO A 85 -2.32 -11.70 -1.41
CA PRO A 85 -2.32 -10.26 -1.13
C PRO A 85 -1.33 -9.82 -0.04
N TYR A 86 -1.13 -10.65 0.98
CA TYR A 86 -0.19 -10.38 2.08
C TYR A 86 1.29 -10.50 1.68
N GLN A 87 1.59 -11.14 0.55
CA GLN A 87 2.93 -11.23 -0.01
C GLN A 87 3.17 -10.17 -1.09
N LEU A 88 2.14 -9.46 -1.53
CA LEU A 88 2.28 -8.42 -2.54
C LEU A 88 2.93 -7.17 -1.94
N LEU A 89 4.00 -6.70 -2.55
CA LEU A 89 4.63 -5.41 -2.26
C LEU A 89 4.17 -4.40 -3.30
N VAL A 90 3.35 -3.45 -2.84
CA VAL A 90 2.87 -2.35 -3.66
C VAL A 90 4.03 -1.36 -3.90
N PRO A 91 4.32 -0.97 -5.14
CA PRO A 91 5.36 0.02 -5.41
C PRO A 91 4.96 1.39 -4.84
N PRO A 92 5.93 2.20 -4.40
CA PRO A 92 5.63 3.53 -3.87
C PRO A 92 5.07 4.44 -4.97
N VAL A 93 4.19 5.37 -4.56
CA VAL A 93 3.71 6.42 -5.46
C VAL A 93 4.83 7.42 -5.70
N THR A 94 5.21 7.61 -6.96
CA THR A 94 6.23 8.57 -7.39
C THR A 94 5.59 9.85 -7.94
N LEU A 95 6.39 10.92 -8.06
CA LEU A 95 5.97 12.17 -8.68
C LEU A 95 5.52 11.95 -10.14
N GLU A 96 6.14 11.02 -10.85
CA GLU A 96 5.76 10.67 -12.22
C GLU A 96 4.31 10.18 -12.30
N HIS A 97 3.86 9.36 -11.34
CA HIS A 97 2.45 8.94 -11.26
C HIS A 97 1.51 10.14 -11.10
N VAL A 98 1.89 11.13 -10.28
CA VAL A 98 1.11 12.35 -10.07
C VAL A 98 1.03 13.16 -11.36
N MET A 99 2.17 13.39 -12.02
CA MET A 99 2.23 14.14 -13.28
C MET A 99 1.46 13.45 -14.41
N SER A 100 1.57 12.12 -14.51
CA SER A 100 0.81 11.30 -15.46
C SER A 100 -0.70 11.32 -15.18
N SER A 101 -1.10 11.49 -13.93
CA SER A 101 -2.51 11.64 -13.55
C SER A 101 -3.02 13.03 -13.91
N LEU A 102 -2.26 14.08 -13.57
CA LEU A 102 -2.62 15.46 -13.88
C LEU A 102 -2.75 15.73 -15.38
N SER A 103 -1.94 15.08 -16.22
CA SER A 103 -2.05 15.24 -17.68
C SER A 103 -3.34 14.66 -18.29
N LYS A 104 -3.99 13.73 -17.57
CA LYS A 104 -5.24 13.08 -18.01
C LYS A 104 -6.48 13.71 -17.38
N ILE A 105 -6.31 14.45 -16.29
CA ILE A 105 -7.40 15.09 -15.57
C ILE A 105 -7.68 16.44 -16.22
N HIS A 106 -8.92 16.64 -16.64
CA HIS A 106 -9.40 17.94 -17.11
C HIS A 106 -9.93 18.76 -15.93
N SER A 107 -9.85 20.08 -16.05
CA SER A 107 -10.42 21.01 -15.08
C SER A 107 -11.93 20.79 -14.96
N SER A 108 -12.41 20.54 -13.75
CA SER A 108 -13.85 20.41 -13.46
C SER A 108 -14.59 21.74 -13.54
N VAL A 109 -13.87 22.85 -13.31
CA VAL A 109 -14.45 24.19 -13.28
C VAL A 109 -14.40 24.82 -14.67
N ASN A 110 -15.57 25.18 -15.18
CA ASN A 110 -15.70 25.93 -16.43
C ASN A 110 -15.39 27.42 -16.17
N PRO A 111 -14.56 28.09 -17.00
CA PRO A 111 -14.28 29.51 -16.86
C PRO A 111 -15.52 30.41 -16.85
N ASN A 112 -16.60 30.03 -17.54
CA ASN A 112 -17.85 30.80 -17.55
C ASN A 112 -18.52 30.84 -16.16
N ASN A 113 -18.45 29.73 -15.42
CA ASN A 113 -19.00 29.66 -14.07
C ASN A 113 -18.21 30.56 -13.12
N VAL A 114 -16.88 30.62 -13.28
CA VAL A 114 -16.04 31.53 -12.51
C VAL A 114 -16.46 32.98 -12.75
N LYS A 115 -16.69 33.37 -14.01
CA LYS A 115 -17.11 34.73 -14.36
C LYS A 115 -18.44 35.10 -13.69
N LEU A 116 -19.44 34.22 -13.73
CA LEU A 116 -20.73 34.46 -13.06
C LEU A 116 -20.57 34.63 -11.55
N CYS A 117 -19.72 33.82 -10.91
CA CYS A 117 -19.45 33.95 -9.48
C CYS A 117 -18.76 35.29 -9.14
N VAL A 118 -17.81 35.73 -9.97
CA VAL A 118 -17.14 37.02 -9.79
C VAL A 118 -18.12 38.19 -9.99
N ASP A 119 -18.95 38.13 -11.03
CA ASP A 119 -19.95 39.16 -11.31
C ASP A 119 -20.98 39.25 -10.16
N TRP A 120 -21.41 38.11 -9.62
CA TRP A 120 -22.28 38.04 -8.45
C TRP A 120 -21.61 38.65 -7.21
N ALA A 121 -20.37 38.25 -6.92
CA ALA A 121 -19.62 38.76 -5.77
C ALA A 121 -19.36 40.27 -5.84
N ASN A 122 -19.06 40.79 -7.04
CA ASN A 122 -18.87 42.23 -7.26
C ASN A 122 -20.18 43.01 -7.11
N LYS A 123 -21.31 42.41 -7.49
CA LYS A 123 -22.64 43.03 -7.42
C LYS A 123 -23.18 43.11 -5.99
N TYR A 124 -22.94 42.09 -5.18
CA TYR A 124 -23.51 41.96 -3.83
C TYR A 124 -22.46 41.97 -2.74
N LYS A 125 -21.42 42.81 -2.90
CA LYS A 125 -20.31 42.98 -1.93
C LYS A 125 -20.84 42.78 -0.51
N THR A 126 -20.34 41.75 0.17
CA THR A 126 -20.62 41.53 1.59
C THR A 126 -20.03 42.70 2.36
N GLU A 127 -20.89 43.63 2.78
CA GLU A 127 -20.61 44.62 3.82
C GLU A 127 -20.55 43.95 5.20
#